data_AF-A0A7S4K4Z0-F1
#
_entry.id   AF-A0A7S4K4Z0-F1
#
_cell.length_a   1.000
_cell.length_b   1.000
_cell.length_c   1.000
_cell.angle_alpha   90.00
_cell.angle_beta   90.00
_cell.angle_gamma   90.00
#
_symmetry.space_group_name_H-M   'P 1'
#
loop_
_entity.id
_entity.type
_entity.pdbx_description
1 polymer ?
#
loop_
_entity_poly.entity_id
_entity_poly.type
_entity_poly.pdbx_seq_one_letter_code
_entity_poly.pdbx_strand_id
1 'polypeptide(L)'
;DDELPIGLYKTTRFEVQRLLGDIMAVTGLDLQGKWFDSLMNSRFAKKVAKRVQNNDAFKLETVLSLIPRGRRASCREPSDALGFHKRNGKLIRLHPSDAAMVQPWNLVIDYISMDEGTVANMYKNSEFDIRVTDSQGCRVSDVFPDRIDNDLDRMALAYSFTRIPYLFIPAQISSFVVVMWAKAIDMAFRHIFEFYKRKQKGSTASASTTEQKSKDDLDPEMVKSYLDYAFNLMPRVQGTMKKATFAQAAIDKVLAEDDFEKYLTTKNDIESLLQILGVLSLDKNKNFFKSEKYSRFCFALLVEGTIRGCRRNLASAKSSVDEMMRNALDMNSKTNLDTWKLKMGRIISKSNVFFFHPFTNCSPFTVMGVLGFLEAYHEGKTSAEIGELFLNRTISAKKFKDNHMPSGKSTETQIALYLVGIRYSLTPTHVVQFKDVEKLIATLADEQKVKIANHQKYLEQAKAQKSLKKALRLEKAAVFREYHRSPKLFTEKEVEEMNKMRPQDDQLVLLPSGLLLHHCCYPDCPNFLHNFATDDDKKTFAAAPNFPSKWRRNGLMRHLKYDDVVGNRFKGFHMNAKRHRKLKKDAFVETMKGCYSNSQLNNTTDFDKHCEIVWEQWQ
;
A
#
# COMPACT_ATOMS: atom_id res chain seq x y z
N ASP A 1 -11.02 25.87 8.62
CA ASP A 1 -9.89 26.70 9.10
C ASP A 1 -9.62 26.37 10.54
N ASP A 2 -8.44 25.78 10.79
CA ASP A 2 -7.69 25.76 12.06
C ASP A 2 -6.58 24.70 11.90
N GLU A 3 -5.54 25.06 11.13
CA GLU A 3 -4.28 24.33 11.10
C GLU A 3 -3.57 24.53 12.45
N LEU A 4 -3.75 23.58 13.38
CA LEU A 4 -2.91 23.51 14.57
C LEU A 4 -1.44 23.37 14.16
N PRO A 5 -0.52 24.21 14.70
CA PRO A 5 0.84 24.30 14.21
C PRO A 5 1.60 23.01 14.54
N ILE A 6 2.25 22.45 13.51
CA ILE A 6 3.14 21.28 13.53
C ILE A 6 4.20 21.37 14.65
N GLY A 7 4.54 22.57 15.11
CA GLY A 7 5.41 22.82 16.27
C GLY A 7 4.89 22.24 17.58
N LEU A 8 3.60 22.44 17.90
CA LEU A 8 2.99 21.92 19.13
C LEU A 8 2.98 20.38 19.14
N TYR A 9 2.92 19.75 17.96
CA TYR A 9 2.98 18.29 17.83
C TYR A 9 4.34 17.72 18.24
N LYS A 10 5.43 18.37 17.85
CA LYS A 10 6.78 17.99 18.26
C LYS A 10 6.97 18.21 19.76
N THR A 11 6.47 19.33 20.29
CA THR A 11 6.60 19.65 21.72
C THR A 11 5.79 18.69 22.60
N THR A 12 4.53 18.36 22.26
CA THR A 12 3.75 17.38 23.05
C THR A 12 4.35 15.97 22.95
N ARG A 13 4.82 15.54 21.77
CA ARG A 13 5.46 14.22 21.62
C ARG A 13 6.77 14.16 22.42
N PHE A 14 7.55 15.23 22.39
CA PHE A 14 8.79 15.35 23.14
C PHE A 14 8.54 15.38 24.65
N GLU A 15 7.59 16.17 25.14
CA GLU A 15 7.24 16.21 26.57
C GLU A 15 6.66 14.88 27.07
N VAL A 16 5.85 14.19 26.26
CA VAL A 16 5.36 12.84 26.59
C VAL A 16 6.52 11.84 26.60
N GLN A 17 7.45 11.90 25.63
CA GLN A 17 8.65 11.07 25.62
C GLN A 17 9.60 11.38 26.78
N ARG A 18 9.70 12.65 27.19
CA ARG A 18 10.51 13.10 28.34
C ARG A 18 9.91 12.61 29.65
N LEU A 19 8.62 12.85 29.88
CA LEU A 19 7.89 12.34 31.05
C LEU A 19 7.95 10.81 31.13
N LEU A 20 7.82 10.11 30.00
CA LEU A 20 7.97 8.65 29.96
C LEU A 20 9.42 8.23 30.25
N GLY A 21 10.42 8.90 29.68
CA GLY A 21 11.82 8.66 29.99
C GLY A 21 12.14 8.89 31.46
N ASP A 22 11.60 9.95 32.06
CA ASP A 22 11.75 10.28 33.48
C ASP A 22 11.07 9.23 34.36
N ILE A 23 9.86 8.77 34.00
CA ILE A 23 9.17 7.68 34.70
C ILE A 23 9.97 6.37 34.59
N MET A 24 10.43 6.00 33.39
CA MET A 24 11.24 4.79 33.18
C MET A 24 12.56 4.85 33.96
N ALA A 25 13.20 6.01 34.01
CA ALA A 25 14.43 6.23 34.75
C ALA A 25 14.24 6.18 36.27
N VAL A 26 13.14 6.74 36.79
CA VAL A 26 12.85 6.79 38.23
C VAL A 26 12.30 5.46 38.74
N THR A 27 11.51 4.76 37.94
CA THR A 27 10.84 3.51 38.35
C THR A 27 11.60 2.25 37.93
N GLY A 28 12.56 2.36 37.01
CA GLY A 28 13.24 1.21 36.41
C GLY A 28 12.35 0.37 35.50
N LEU A 29 11.13 0.82 35.20
CA LEU A 29 10.19 0.12 34.33
C LEU A 29 10.58 0.30 32.87
N ASP A 30 10.81 -0.81 32.16
CA ASP A 30 10.90 -0.83 30.71
C ASP A 30 9.47 -0.91 30.14
N LEU A 31 8.93 0.20 29.66
CA LEU A 31 7.62 0.22 28.98
C LEU A 31 7.76 -0.32 27.56
N GLN A 32 8.05 -1.62 27.46
CA GLN A 32 8.03 -2.38 26.22
C GLN A 32 6.80 -3.26 26.15
N GLY A 33 6.19 -3.28 24.98
CA GLY A 33 5.04 -4.14 24.72
C GLY A 33 4.44 -3.85 23.36
N LYS A 34 4.05 -4.92 22.66
CA LYS A 34 3.39 -4.88 21.35
C LYS A 34 2.23 -3.87 21.32
N TRP A 35 1.53 -3.70 22.44
CA TRP A 35 0.43 -2.74 22.59
C TRP A 35 0.89 -1.29 22.68
N PHE A 36 1.94 -1.01 23.46
CA PHE A 36 2.51 0.33 23.58
C PHE A 36 3.10 0.79 22.26
N ASP A 37 3.86 -0.08 21.58
CA ASP A 37 4.42 0.20 20.26
C ASP A 37 3.31 0.42 19.22
N SER A 38 2.24 -0.40 19.26
CA SER A 38 1.08 -0.23 18.38
C SER A 38 0.37 1.11 18.62
N LEU A 39 0.16 1.49 19.89
CA LEU A 39 -0.48 2.75 20.25
C LEU A 39 0.38 3.96 19.83
N MET A 40 1.68 3.93 20.09
CA MET A 40 2.61 5.02 19.76
C MET A 40 2.80 5.22 18.25
N ASN A 41 2.66 4.14 17.47
CA ASN A 41 2.70 4.17 16.02
C ASN A 41 1.34 4.44 15.36
N SER A 42 0.25 4.41 16.13
CA SER A 42 -1.10 4.68 15.62
C SER A 42 -1.23 6.12 15.13
N ARG A 43 -1.84 6.30 13.95
CA ARG A 43 -2.15 7.63 13.40
C ARG A 43 -2.99 8.49 14.35
N PHE A 44 -3.73 7.88 15.27
CA PHE A 44 -4.66 8.55 16.17
C PHE A 44 -4.29 8.48 17.66
N ALA A 45 -3.04 8.18 17.99
CA ALA A 45 -2.54 8.04 19.37
C ALA A 45 -3.00 9.16 20.31
N LYS A 46 -2.97 10.43 19.87
CA LYS A 46 -3.40 11.59 20.69
C LYS A 46 -4.87 11.56 21.07
N LYS A 47 -5.76 11.23 20.11
CA LYS A 47 -7.20 11.17 20.38
C LYS A 47 -7.51 10.02 21.33
N VAL A 48 -6.81 8.91 21.16
CA VAL A 48 -6.88 7.75 22.05
C VAL A 48 -6.41 8.13 23.46
N ALA A 49 -5.22 8.70 23.61
CA ALA A 49 -4.66 9.11 24.91
C ALA A 49 -5.56 10.10 25.65
N LYS A 50 -6.06 11.13 24.96
CA LYS A 50 -7.02 12.09 25.55
C LYS A 50 -8.29 11.42 26.04
N ARG A 51 -8.75 10.36 25.36
CA ARG A 51 -9.92 9.60 25.80
C ARG A 51 -9.62 8.78 27.04
N VAL A 52 -8.48 8.07 27.09
CA VAL A 52 -8.07 7.31 28.29
C VAL A 52 -8.00 8.23 29.52
N GLN A 53 -7.39 9.41 29.38
CA GLN A 53 -7.22 10.36 30.49
C GLN A 53 -8.54 10.90 31.06
N ASN A 54 -9.58 10.97 30.24
CA ASN A 54 -10.88 11.52 30.63
C ASN A 54 -11.91 10.42 30.93
N ASN A 55 -11.50 9.14 30.95
CA ASN A 55 -12.44 8.05 31.06
C ASN A 55 -12.65 7.57 32.50
N ASP A 56 -13.56 8.23 33.21
CA ASP A 56 -14.11 7.74 34.49
C ASP A 56 -15.21 6.67 34.30
N ALA A 57 -15.47 6.18 33.08
CA ALA A 57 -16.63 5.34 32.81
C ALA A 57 -16.58 3.95 33.46
N PHE A 58 -15.40 3.45 33.84
CA PHE A 58 -15.25 2.11 34.42
C PHE A 58 -14.60 2.17 35.80
N LYS A 59 -15.42 2.10 36.84
CA LYS A 59 -14.95 1.97 38.22
C LYS A 59 -14.76 0.50 38.58
N LEU A 60 -13.62 0.18 39.22
CA LEU A 60 -13.28 -1.20 39.58
C LEU A 60 -14.38 -1.83 40.45
N GLU A 61 -14.94 -1.09 41.40
CA GLU A 61 -15.99 -1.58 42.31
C GLU A 61 -17.25 -1.98 41.54
N THR A 62 -17.64 -1.18 40.55
CA THR A 62 -18.77 -1.46 39.67
C THR A 62 -18.52 -2.73 38.86
N VAL A 63 -17.33 -2.88 38.27
CA VAL A 63 -16.96 -4.06 37.48
C VAL A 63 -16.84 -5.32 38.34
N LEU A 64 -16.22 -5.23 39.52
CA LEU A 64 -16.08 -6.34 40.48
C LEU A 64 -17.44 -6.85 40.97
N SER A 65 -18.45 -5.97 41.06
CA SER A 65 -19.81 -6.36 41.43
C SER A 65 -20.40 -7.40 40.46
N LEU A 66 -19.97 -7.36 39.20
CA LEU A 66 -20.39 -8.25 38.11
C LEU A 66 -19.61 -9.58 38.08
N ILE A 67 -18.56 -9.72 38.90
CA ILE A 67 -17.71 -10.93 38.97
C ILE A 67 -18.06 -11.77 40.22
N PRO A 68 -18.05 -13.12 40.14
CA PRO A 68 -18.27 -13.99 41.29
C PRO A 68 -17.31 -13.69 42.45
N ARG A 69 -17.83 -13.63 43.69
CA ARG A 69 -17.07 -13.21 44.89
C ARG A 69 -15.72 -13.91 45.03
N GLY A 70 -15.66 -15.23 44.84
CA GLY A 70 -14.43 -16.03 44.94
C GLY A 70 -13.36 -15.75 43.88
N ARG A 71 -13.65 -14.93 42.87
CA ARG A 71 -12.72 -14.53 41.81
C ARG A 71 -12.32 -13.05 41.89
N ARG A 72 -12.98 -12.25 42.74
CA ARG A 72 -12.73 -10.80 42.84
C ARG A 72 -11.31 -10.49 43.30
N ALA A 73 -10.76 -11.29 44.21
CA ALA A 73 -9.38 -11.15 44.70
C ALA A 73 -8.31 -11.33 43.60
N SER A 74 -8.68 -11.95 42.46
CA SER A 74 -7.79 -12.14 41.32
C SER A 74 -7.81 -10.97 40.32
N CYS A 75 -8.73 -10.00 40.47
CA CYS A 75 -8.82 -8.83 39.60
C CYS A 75 -8.12 -7.66 40.29
N ARG A 76 -6.93 -7.29 39.79
CA ARG A 76 -6.18 -6.11 40.26
C ARG A 76 -6.60 -4.86 39.50
N GLU A 77 -7.02 -5.04 38.25
CA GLU A 77 -7.52 -3.97 37.38
C GLU A 77 -8.91 -4.32 36.83
N PRO A 78 -9.72 -3.33 36.41
CA PRO A 78 -11.03 -3.62 35.83
C PRO A 78 -10.94 -4.53 34.60
N SER A 79 -9.87 -4.44 33.80
CA SER A 79 -9.66 -5.29 32.62
C SER A 79 -9.52 -6.78 32.93
N ASP A 80 -9.01 -7.14 34.10
CA ASP A 80 -8.88 -8.55 34.52
C ASP A 80 -10.25 -9.26 34.57
N ALA A 81 -11.30 -8.48 34.80
CA ALA A 81 -12.67 -8.98 34.84
C ALA A 81 -13.11 -9.58 33.50
N LEU A 82 -12.54 -9.16 32.36
CA LEU A 82 -12.80 -9.77 31.05
C LEU A 82 -12.38 -11.24 31.02
N GLY A 83 -11.31 -11.63 31.74
CA GLY A 83 -10.87 -13.03 31.86
C GLY A 83 -11.86 -13.93 32.60
N PHE A 84 -12.90 -13.36 33.20
CA PHE A 84 -13.99 -14.05 33.88
C PHE A 84 -15.37 -13.79 33.25
N HIS A 85 -15.44 -12.98 32.18
CA HIS A 85 -16.69 -12.63 31.52
C HIS A 85 -17.23 -13.80 30.68
N LYS A 86 -18.11 -14.61 31.27
CA LYS A 86 -18.72 -15.79 30.64
C LYS A 86 -19.86 -15.46 29.67
N ARG A 87 -19.89 -14.25 29.11
CA ARG A 87 -20.88 -13.88 28.08
C ARG A 87 -20.61 -14.67 26.82
N ASN A 88 -21.62 -15.44 26.40
CA ASN A 88 -21.61 -16.14 25.12
C ASN A 88 -21.86 -15.18 23.96
N GLY A 89 -21.41 -15.59 22.79
CA GLY A 89 -21.66 -14.89 21.55
C GLY A 89 -21.05 -15.60 20.35
N LYS A 90 -21.33 -15.10 19.15
CA LYS A 90 -20.77 -15.67 17.91
C LYS A 90 -19.29 -15.36 17.78
N LEU A 91 -18.49 -16.36 17.40
CA LEU A 91 -17.08 -16.14 17.10
C LEU A 91 -16.95 -15.34 15.80
N ILE A 92 -16.00 -14.41 15.75
CA ILE A 92 -15.80 -13.56 14.57
C ILE A 92 -14.31 -13.39 14.26
N ARG A 93 -14.00 -13.11 12.99
CA ARG A 93 -12.69 -12.61 12.58
C ARG A 93 -12.76 -11.12 12.29
N LEU A 94 -12.06 -10.35 13.11
CA LEU A 94 -11.94 -8.90 13.03
C LEU A 94 -10.62 -8.47 12.43
N HIS A 95 -10.70 -7.42 11.63
CA HIS A 95 -9.53 -6.66 11.17
C HIS A 95 -9.58 -5.27 11.80
N PRO A 96 -9.09 -5.11 13.05
CA PRO A 96 -9.07 -3.82 13.71
C PRO A 96 -8.18 -2.88 12.89
N SER A 97 -8.75 -1.75 12.48
CA SER A 97 -8.01 -0.69 11.80
C SER A 97 -7.83 0.50 12.74
N ASP A 98 -6.73 1.23 12.60
CA ASP A 98 -6.52 2.49 13.34
C ASP A 98 -7.72 3.44 13.21
N ALA A 99 -8.38 3.42 12.05
CA ALA A 99 -9.58 4.21 11.80
C ALA A 99 -10.77 3.74 12.66
N ALA A 100 -10.96 2.43 12.85
CA ALA A 100 -12.02 1.87 13.68
C ALA A 100 -11.86 2.21 15.17
N MET A 101 -10.62 2.42 15.65
CA MET A 101 -10.35 2.80 17.05
C MET A 101 -10.90 4.19 17.41
N VAL A 102 -11.03 5.08 16.41
CA VAL A 102 -11.57 6.42 16.60
C VAL A 102 -13.00 6.52 16.09
N GLN A 103 -13.27 5.90 14.94
CA GLN A 103 -14.55 5.92 14.25
C GLN A 103 -15.08 4.49 14.11
N PRO A 104 -15.94 4.04 15.06
CA PRO A 104 -16.41 2.65 15.12
C PRO A 104 -17.09 2.13 13.84
N TRP A 105 -17.63 3.03 13.01
CA TRP A 105 -18.23 2.69 11.73
C TRP A 105 -17.23 2.25 10.66
N ASN A 106 -15.91 2.32 10.92
CA ASN A 106 -14.88 1.77 10.04
C ASN A 106 -14.43 0.36 10.43
N LEU A 107 -15.11 -0.29 11.38
CA LEU A 107 -14.83 -1.68 11.75
C LEU A 107 -15.13 -2.63 10.58
N VAL A 108 -14.16 -3.49 10.24
CA VAL A 108 -14.32 -4.54 9.23
C VAL A 108 -14.34 -5.92 9.90
N ILE A 109 -15.43 -6.65 9.65
CA ILE A 109 -15.60 -8.05 10.03
C ILE A 109 -15.45 -8.90 8.77
N ASP A 110 -14.46 -9.79 8.76
CA ASP A 110 -14.16 -10.60 7.58
C ASP A 110 -14.95 -11.90 7.57
N TYR A 111 -15.29 -12.40 8.74
CA TYR A 111 -15.92 -13.70 8.93
C TYR A 111 -16.73 -13.75 10.23
N ILE A 112 -17.85 -14.45 10.19
CA ILE A 112 -18.70 -14.79 11.33
C ILE A 112 -18.79 -16.31 11.37
N SER A 113 -18.46 -16.91 12.51
CA SER A 113 -18.70 -18.33 12.73
C SER A 113 -20.11 -18.55 13.26
N MET A 114 -20.72 -19.68 12.90
CA MET A 114 -21.95 -20.13 13.55
C MET A 114 -21.69 -20.76 14.92
N ASP A 115 -20.44 -21.13 15.20
CA ASP A 115 -19.99 -21.55 16.51
C ASP A 115 -20.08 -20.42 17.53
N GLU A 116 -20.22 -20.82 18.80
CA GLU A 116 -20.27 -19.91 19.93
C GLU A 116 -19.00 -19.97 20.75
N GLY A 117 -18.64 -18.83 21.33
CA GLY A 117 -17.54 -18.71 22.27
C GLY A 117 -17.88 -17.77 23.40
N THR A 118 -16.98 -17.70 24.38
CA THR A 118 -17.10 -16.76 25.50
C THR A 118 -16.10 -15.62 25.33
N VAL A 119 -16.48 -14.43 25.81
CA VAL A 119 -15.56 -13.28 25.89
C VAL A 119 -14.29 -13.66 26.66
N ALA A 120 -14.44 -14.34 27.81
CA ALA A 120 -13.31 -14.78 28.63
C ALA A 120 -12.29 -15.64 27.86
N ASN A 121 -12.76 -16.59 27.05
CA ASN A 121 -11.87 -17.44 26.26
C ASN A 121 -11.15 -16.62 25.17
N MET A 122 -11.87 -15.75 24.46
CA MET A 122 -11.26 -14.95 23.40
C MET A 122 -10.29 -13.90 23.93
N TYR A 123 -10.61 -13.27 25.07
CA TYR A 123 -9.71 -12.36 25.75
C TYR A 123 -8.40 -13.06 26.13
N LYS A 124 -8.47 -14.20 26.82
CA LYS A 124 -7.27 -14.98 27.18
C LYS A 124 -6.47 -15.40 25.96
N ASN A 125 -7.13 -15.95 24.95
CA ASN A 125 -6.44 -16.41 23.75
C ASN A 125 -5.74 -15.26 23.02
N SER A 126 -6.35 -14.07 22.98
CA SER A 126 -5.74 -12.86 22.42
C SER A 126 -4.51 -12.41 23.21
N GLU A 127 -4.58 -12.39 24.55
CA GLU A 127 -3.45 -12.01 25.41
C GLU A 127 -2.27 -13.01 25.35
N PHE A 128 -2.55 -14.28 25.10
CA PHE A 128 -1.53 -15.32 24.96
C PHE A 128 -1.12 -15.63 23.50
N ASP A 129 -1.59 -14.82 22.53
CA ASP A 129 -1.38 -15.03 21.07
C ASP A 129 -1.75 -16.45 20.59
N ILE A 130 -2.73 -17.08 21.26
CA ILE A 130 -3.23 -18.41 20.93
C ILE A 130 -4.14 -18.30 19.73
N ARG A 131 -3.83 -19.08 18.69
CA ARG A 131 -4.66 -19.17 17.49
C ARG A 131 -5.91 -19.99 17.79
N VAL A 132 -7.07 -19.37 17.61
CA VAL A 132 -8.37 -20.03 17.73
C VAL A 132 -8.93 -20.29 16.34
N THR A 133 -9.43 -21.51 16.13
CA THR A 133 -10.21 -21.89 14.96
C THR A 133 -11.58 -22.40 15.40
N ASP A 134 -12.58 -22.19 14.56
CA ASP A 134 -13.91 -22.78 14.75
C ASP A 134 -13.98 -24.21 14.18
N SER A 135 -15.18 -24.80 14.23
CA SER A 135 -15.52 -26.13 13.71
C SER A 135 -15.27 -26.29 12.21
N GLN A 136 -15.22 -25.18 11.47
CA GLN A 136 -14.93 -25.14 10.03
C GLN A 136 -13.44 -24.94 9.74
N GLY A 137 -12.58 -24.91 10.77
CA GLY A 137 -11.16 -24.63 10.66
C GLY A 137 -10.85 -23.18 10.30
N CYS A 138 -11.84 -22.28 10.36
CA CYS A 138 -11.67 -20.86 10.10
C CYS A 138 -11.10 -20.16 11.32
N ARG A 139 -10.06 -19.36 11.11
CA ARG A 139 -9.44 -18.58 12.18
C ARG A 139 -10.41 -17.49 12.66
N VAL A 140 -10.60 -17.41 13.97
CA VAL A 140 -11.40 -16.39 14.65
C VAL A 140 -10.50 -15.57 15.59
N SER A 141 -10.94 -14.36 15.95
CA SER A 141 -10.14 -13.41 16.73
C SER A 141 -10.91 -12.73 17.85
N ASP A 142 -12.24 -12.89 17.90
CA ASP A 142 -13.08 -12.19 18.86
C ASP A 142 -14.47 -12.84 19.00
N VAL A 143 -15.29 -12.31 19.91
CA VAL A 143 -16.68 -12.72 20.14
C VAL A 143 -17.62 -11.52 19.98
N PHE A 144 -18.72 -11.72 19.28
CA PHE A 144 -19.86 -10.82 19.28
C PHE A 144 -20.86 -11.24 20.36
N PRO A 145 -20.94 -10.54 21.51
CA PRO A 145 -21.89 -10.90 22.55
C PRO A 145 -23.34 -10.65 22.10
N ASP A 146 -24.23 -11.58 22.43
CA ASP A 146 -25.63 -11.52 22.02
C ASP A 146 -26.39 -10.33 22.64
N ARG A 147 -25.87 -9.75 23.72
CA ARG A 147 -26.41 -8.55 24.36
C ARG A 147 -25.27 -7.69 24.92
N ILE A 148 -25.52 -6.39 24.99
CA ILE A 148 -24.57 -5.39 25.51
C ILE A 148 -25.34 -4.58 26.55
N ASP A 149 -25.39 -5.10 27.76
CA ASP A 149 -26.34 -4.63 28.78
C ASP A 149 -25.62 -4.02 30.00
N ASN A 150 -24.34 -4.34 30.19
CA ASN A 150 -23.56 -3.92 31.35
C ASN A 150 -22.16 -3.42 30.95
N ASP A 151 -21.42 -2.94 31.95
CA ASP A 151 -20.10 -2.36 31.73
C ASP A 151 -19.06 -3.39 31.29
N LEU A 152 -19.19 -4.67 31.67
CA LEU A 152 -18.31 -5.73 31.15
C LEU A 152 -18.51 -5.96 29.65
N ASP A 153 -19.75 -5.92 29.17
CA ASP A 153 -20.03 -6.03 27.73
C ASP A 153 -19.45 -4.82 26.96
N ARG A 154 -19.52 -3.62 27.55
CA ARG A 154 -18.91 -2.40 26.97
C ARG A 154 -17.39 -2.48 26.94
N MET A 155 -16.76 -3.00 28.00
CA MET A 155 -15.32 -3.23 28.06
C MET A 155 -14.87 -4.27 27.04
N ALA A 156 -15.63 -5.37 26.91
CA ALA A 156 -15.36 -6.39 25.91
C ALA A 156 -15.42 -5.79 24.50
N LEU A 157 -16.46 -4.99 24.22
CA LEU A 157 -16.60 -4.32 22.94
C LEU A 157 -15.45 -3.34 22.66
N ALA A 158 -15.07 -2.52 23.65
CA ALA A 158 -13.94 -1.62 23.53
C ALA A 158 -12.64 -2.37 23.20
N TYR A 159 -12.45 -3.53 23.85
CA TYR A 159 -11.32 -4.42 23.60
C TYR A 159 -11.34 -5.00 22.17
N SER A 160 -12.49 -5.39 21.64
CA SER A 160 -12.58 -5.88 20.25
C SER A 160 -12.17 -4.83 19.21
N PHE A 161 -12.45 -3.54 19.49
CA PHE A 161 -12.13 -2.44 18.57
C PHE A 161 -10.70 -1.92 18.72
N THR A 162 -10.22 -1.80 19.95
CA THR A 162 -9.02 -1.03 20.28
C THR A 162 -7.95 -1.84 20.98
N ARG A 163 -8.31 -3.05 21.43
CA ARG A 163 -7.50 -3.90 22.31
C ARG A 163 -7.16 -3.24 23.65
N ILE A 164 -7.89 -2.18 24.00
CA ILE A 164 -7.81 -1.47 25.26
C ILE A 164 -9.24 -1.39 25.83
N PRO A 165 -9.56 -2.14 26.90
CA PRO A 165 -10.93 -2.24 27.43
C PRO A 165 -11.53 -0.88 27.86
N TYR A 166 -10.67 0.09 28.15
CA TYR A 166 -11.03 1.43 28.61
C TYR A 166 -11.35 2.42 27.50
N LEU A 167 -11.43 2.01 26.23
CA LEU A 167 -11.68 2.92 25.10
C LEU A 167 -13.07 2.76 24.50
N PHE A 168 -14.06 2.52 25.36
CA PHE A 168 -15.44 2.43 24.93
C PHE A 168 -15.92 3.73 24.28
N ILE A 169 -16.57 3.61 23.12
CA ILE A 169 -17.26 4.69 22.43
C ILE A 169 -18.71 4.25 22.29
N PRO A 170 -19.71 5.05 22.70
CA PRO A 170 -21.13 4.68 22.58
C PRO A 170 -21.53 4.18 21.19
N ALA A 171 -20.98 4.77 20.13
CA ALA A 171 -21.23 4.38 18.74
C ALA A 171 -20.73 2.96 18.38
N GLN A 172 -19.85 2.34 19.18
CA GLN A 172 -19.41 0.95 18.98
C GLN A 172 -20.58 -0.03 19.07
N ILE A 173 -21.57 0.21 19.93
CA ILE A 173 -22.73 -0.68 20.05
C ILE A 173 -23.50 -0.72 18.73
N SER A 174 -23.88 0.46 18.23
CA SER A 174 -24.60 0.58 16.96
C SER A 174 -23.77 0.07 15.78
N SER A 175 -22.49 0.44 15.69
CA SER A 175 -21.68 0.03 14.56
C SER A 175 -21.45 -1.47 14.56
N PHE A 176 -21.19 -2.09 15.71
CA PHE A 176 -20.91 -3.52 15.79
C PHE A 176 -22.15 -4.36 15.45
N VAL A 177 -23.32 -4.00 15.97
CA VAL A 177 -24.59 -4.68 15.67
C VAL A 177 -24.91 -4.60 14.17
N VAL A 178 -24.80 -3.41 13.58
CA VAL A 178 -25.15 -3.21 12.16
C VAL A 178 -24.12 -3.85 11.23
N VAL A 179 -22.82 -3.78 11.56
CA VAL A 179 -21.77 -4.46 10.80
C VAL A 179 -21.94 -5.97 10.84
N MET A 180 -22.25 -6.54 12.01
CA MET A 180 -22.53 -7.97 12.13
C MET A 180 -23.72 -8.42 11.30
N TRP A 181 -24.85 -7.70 11.41
CA TRP A 181 -26.05 -7.97 10.63
C TRP A 181 -25.77 -7.93 9.12
N ALA A 182 -25.15 -6.85 8.64
CA ALA A 182 -24.81 -6.71 7.22
C ALA A 182 -23.80 -7.77 6.77
N LYS A 183 -22.86 -8.15 7.65
CA LYS A 183 -21.85 -9.16 7.35
C LYS A 183 -22.44 -10.56 7.25
N ALA A 184 -23.42 -10.91 8.08
CA ALA A 184 -24.11 -12.20 7.98
C ALA A 184 -24.82 -12.33 6.62
N ILE A 185 -25.51 -11.27 6.18
CA ILE A 185 -26.14 -11.23 4.84
C ILE A 185 -25.09 -11.31 3.73
N ASP A 186 -23.99 -10.56 3.84
CA ASP A 186 -22.85 -10.59 2.90
C ASP A 186 -22.27 -12.01 2.78
N MET A 187 -22.13 -12.74 3.90
CA MET A 187 -21.63 -14.11 3.89
C MET A 187 -22.59 -15.06 3.17
N ALA A 188 -23.88 -15.05 3.49
CA ALA A 188 -24.89 -15.83 2.78
C ALA A 188 -24.83 -15.57 1.26
N PHE A 189 -24.81 -14.29 0.86
CA PHE A 189 -24.74 -13.87 -0.53
C PHE A 189 -23.46 -14.37 -1.25
N ARG A 190 -22.31 -14.33 -0.56
CA ARG A 190 -21.02 -14.77 -1.10
C ARG A 190 -20.91 -16.29 -1.23
N HIS A 191 -21.44 -17.05 -0.28
CA HIS A 191 -21.47 -18.51 -0.35
C HIS A 191 -22.21 -18.98 -1.61
N ILE A 192 -23.39 -18.38 -1.89
CA ILE A 192 -24.14 -18.64 -3.11
C ILE A 192 -23.34 -18.23 -4.35
N PHE A 193 -22.77 -17.02 -4.35
CA PHE A 193 -22.02 -16.52 -5.51
C PHE A 193 -20.81 -17.40 -5.87
N GLU A 194 -19.99 -17.79 -4.89
CA GLU A 194 -18.81 -18.62 -5.14
C GLU A 194 -19.18 -20.02 -5.62
N PHE A 195 -20.25 -20.63 -5.09
CA PHE A 195 -20.76 -21.91 -5.58
C PHE A 195 -21.09 -21.84 -7.08
N TYR A 196 -21.91 -20.87 -7.51
CA TYR A 196 -22.29 -20.74 -8.91
C TYR A 196 -21.11 -20.37 -9.82
N LYS A 197 -20.15 -19.60 -9.32
CA LYS A 197 -18.91 -19.26 -10.04
C LYS A 197 -18.04 -20.50 -10.27
N ARG A 198 -17.93 -21.42 -9.29
CA ARG A 198 -17.23 -22.71 -9.47
C ARG A 198 -17.95 -23.59 -10.48
N LYS A 199 -19.28 -23.71 -10.38
CA LYS A 199 -20.11 -24.49 -11.31
C LYS A 199 -19.94 -24.03 -12.77
N GLN A 200 -19.85 -22.72 -13.01
CA GLN A 200 -19.59 -22.17 -14.34
C GLN A 200 -18.18 -22.51 -14.88
N LYS A 201 -17.15 -22.54 -14.02
CA LYS A 201 -15.78 -22.92 -14.43
C LYS A 201 -15.65 -24.43 -14.67
N GLY A 202 -16.24 -25.25 -13.80
CA GLY A 202 -16.20 -26.71 -13.89
C GLY A 202 -16.85 -27.29 -15.14
N SER A 203 -17.82 -26.58 -15.74
CA SER A 203 -18.43 -26.97 -17.01
C SER A 203 -17.46 -26.94 -18.22
N THR A 204 -16.24 -26.42 -18.05
CA THR A 204 -15.21 -26.35 -19.12
C THR A 204 -13.96 -27.19 -18.84
N ALA A 205 -13.84 -27.81 -17.66
CA ALA A 205 -12.71 -28.66 -17.31
C ALA A 205 -13.14 -30.13 -17.30
N SER A 206 -12.59 -30.92 -18.21
CA SER A 206 -12.84 -32.37 -18.31
C SER A 206 -12.50 -33.09 -17.01
N ALA A 207 -13.43 -33.95 -16.58
CA ALA A 207 -13.36 -34.95 -15.51
C ALA A 207 -11.96 -35.20 -14.89
N SER A 208 -11.74 -34.69 -13.68
CA SER A 208 -10.66 -35.15 -12.80
C SER A 208 -11.23 -35.60 -11.45
N THR A 209 -10.99 -36.89 -11.15
CA THR A 209 -10.91 -37.57 -9.83
C THR A 209 -12.01 -37.36 -8.78
N THR A 210 -12.61 -38.50 -8.41
CA THR A 210 -13.79 -38.71 -7.56
C THR A 210 -13.71 -38.15 -6.12
N GLU A 211 -12.53 -37.81 -5.60
CA GLU A 211 -12.35 -37.35 -4.20
C GLU A 211 -12.65 -35.87 -3.96
N GLN A 212 -12.80 -35.06 -5.00
CA GLN A 212 -13.04 -33.61 -4.84
C GLN A 212 -14.53 -33.22 -4.82
N LYS A 213 -15.44 -34.20 -4.97
CA LYS A 213 -16.89 -33.96 -5.08
C LYS A 213 -17.58 -33.46 -3.79
N SER A 214 -17.08 -33.78 -2.60
CA SER A 214 -17.79 -33.44 -1.35
C SER A 214 -17.63 -31.99 -0.87
N LYS A 215 -16.66 -31.23 -1.41
CA LYS A 215 -16.40 -29.83 -1.03
C LYS A 215 -17.04 -28.79 -1.96
N ASP A 216 -17.73 -29.23 -3.00
CA ASP A 216 -18.24 -28.36 -4.06
C ASP A 216 -19.75 -28.18 -4.06
N ASP A 217 -20.49 -28.86 -3.19
CA ASP A 217 -21.92 -28.63 -3.03
C ASP A 217 -22.20 -27.37 -2.20
N LEU A 218 -23.17 -26.58 -2.63
CA LEU A 218 -23.70 -25.47 -1.84
C LEU A 218 -24.35 -26.06 -0.60
N ASP A 219 -23.88 -25.68 0.58
CA ASP A 219 -24.54 -25.99 1.84
C ASP A 219 -25.69 -25.00 2.07
N PRO A 220 -26.96 -25.38 1.83
CA PRO A 220 -28.09 -24.47 1.97
C PRO A 220 -28.37 -24.16 3.44
N GLU A 221 -28.05 -25.07 4.35
CA GLU A 221 -28.27 -24.89 5.79
C GLU A 221 -27.32 -23.85 6.37
N MET A 222 -26.09 -23.77 5.86
CA MET A 222 -25.17 -22.69 6.20
C MET A 222 -25.70 -21.32 5.73
N VAL A 223 -26.22 -21.23 4.50
CA VAL A 223 -26.84 -20.00 3.98
C VAL A 223 -28.03 -19.58 4.85
N LYS A 224 -28.93 -20.51 5.16
CA LYS A 224 -30.08 -20.28 6.05
C LYS A 224 -29.63 -19.82 7.43
N SER A 225 -28.63 -20.47 8.03
CA SER A 225 -28.10 -20.11 9.35
C SER A 225 -27.62 -18.66 9.42
N TYR A 226 -26.91 -18.17 8.39
CA TYR A 226 -26.50 -16.77 8.32
C TYR A 226 -27.70 -15.81 8.19
N LEU A 227 -28.71 -16.18 7.41
CA LEU A 227 -29.89 -15.34 7.18
C LEU A 227 -30.82 -15.32 8.40
N ASP A 228 -31.01 -16.46 9.07
CA ASP A 228 -31.72 -16.55 10.35
C ASP A 228 -31.03 -15.70 11.40
N TYR A 229 -29.70 -15.78 11.48
CA TYR A 229 -28.94 -14.92 12.38
C TYR A 229 -29.12 -13.43 12.04
N ALA A 230 -29.05 -13.05 10.77
CA ALA A 230 -29.29 -11.67 10.34
C ALA A 230 -30.72 -11.21 10.67
N PHE A 231 -31.72 -12.05 10.41
CA PHE A 231 -33.13 -11.77 10.70
C PHE A 231 -33.35 -11.55 12.20
N ASN A 232 -32.77 -12.41 13.05
CA ASN A 232 -32.84 -12.30 14.50
C ASN A 232 -32.12 -11.05 15.05
N LEU A 233 -31.14 -10.50 14.33
CA LEU A 233 -30.50 -9.23 14.68
C LEU A 233 -31.33 -7.99 14.34
N MET A 234 -32.34 -8.10 13.47
CA MET A 234 -33.12 -6.93 12.98
C MET A 234 -33.72 -6.07 14.10
N PRO A 235 -34.36 -6.61 15.16
CA PRO A 235 -34.88 -5.77 16.25
C PRO A 235 -33.80 -4.93 16.93
N ARG A 236 -32.57 -5.46 17.06
CA ARG A 236 -31.42 -4.74 17.64
C ARG A 236 -30.88 -3.69 16.67
N VAL A 237 -30.79 -4.02 15.38
CA VAL A 237 -30.44 -3.06 14.32
C VAL A 237 -31.42 -1.89 14.35
N GLN A 238 -32.72 -2.15 14.24
CA GLN A 238 -33.75 -1.12 14.30
C GLN A 238 -33.67 -0.31 15.62
N GLY A 239 -33.53 -0.98 16.76
CA GLY A 239 -33.41 -0.33 18.07
C GLY A 239 -32.24 0.65 18.16
N THR A 240 -31.07 0.27 17.65
CA THR A 240 -29.88 1.15 17.63
C THR A 240 -30.00 2.26 16.59
N MET A 241 -30.63 2.00 15.45
CA MET A 241 -30.76 2.97 14.35
C MET A 241 -31.87 4.00 14.54
N LYS A 242 -32.83 3.78 15.45
CA LYS A 242 -33.82 4.81 15.86
C LYS A 242 -33.18 6.13 16.29
N LYS A 243 -31.96 6.09 16.84
CA LYS A 243 -31.21 7.26 17.32
C LYS A 243 -30.29 7.89 16.27
N ALA A 244 -30.17 7.29 15.08
CA ALA A 244 -29.26 7.74 14.03
C ALA A 244 -29.87 8.87 13.17
N THR A 245 -30.07 10.04 13.77
CA THR A 245 -30.75 11.19 13.15
C THR A 245 -30.07 11.67 11.87
N PHE A 246 -28.74 11.70 11.82
CA PHE A 246 -27.99 12.14 10.62
C PHE A 246 -28.21 11.22 9.41
N ALA A 247 -28.18 9.90 9.62
CA ALA A 247 -28.42 8.93 8.55
C ALA A 247 -29.88 8.95 8.09
N GLN A 248 -30.84 9.21 9.01
CA GLN A 248 -32.23 9.45 8.63
C GLN A 248 -32.38 10.72 7.80
N ALA A 249 -31.76 11.82 8.20
CA ALA A 249 -31.82 13.06 7.43
C ALA A 249 -31.28 12.89 6.00
N ALA A 250 -30.30 12.01 5.79
CA ALA A 250 -29.84 11.65 4.45
C ALA A 250 -30.93 10.92 3.64
N ILE A 251 -31.68 9.98 4.24
CA ILE A 251 -32.82 9.31 3.57
C ILE A 251 -33.93 10.31 3.25
N ASP A 252 -34.26 11.21 4.17
CA ASP A 252 -35.29 12.22 3.96
C ASP A 252 -34.92 13.14 2.79
N LYS A 253 -33.63 13.51 2.67
CA LYS A 253 -33.10 14.27 1.53
C LYS A 253 -33.13 13.49 0.22
N VAL A 254 -32.91 12.18 0.24
CA VAL A 254 -33.06 11.33 -0.96
C VAL A 254 -34.48 11.41 -1.50
N LEU A 255 -35.48 11.39 -0.62
CA LEU A 255 -36.88 11.53 -1.02
C LEU A 255 -37.18 12.94 -1.54
N ALA A 256 -36.66 13.97 -0.89
CA ALA A 256 -36.96 15.37 -1.19
C ALA A 256 -36.22 15.94 -2.42
N GLU A 257 -34.96 15.58 -2.63
CA GLU A 257 -34.08 16.23 -3.63
C GLU A 257 -33.75 15.31 -4.81
N ASP A 258 -33.50 15.91 -5.98
CA ASP A 258 -33.10 15.16 -7.18
C ASP A 258 -31.59 14.96 -7.29
N ASP A 259 -30.75 15.71 -6.58
CA ASP A 259 -29.29 15.58 -6.60
C ASP A 259 -28.75 14.96 -5.29
N PHE A 260 -29.47 13.97 -4.78
CA PHE A 260 -29.26 13.42 -3.43
C PHE A 260 -27.94 12.68 -3.24
N GLU A 261 -27.23 12.29 -4.31
CA GLU A 261 -26.00 11.49 -4.21
C GLU A 261 -24.93 12.15 -3.34
N LYS A 262 -24.91 13.50 -3.30
CA LYS A 262 -24.00 14.27 -2.45
C LYS A 262 -24.15 13.92 -0.97
N TYR A 263 -25.35 13.55 -0.52
CA TYR A 263 -25.69 13.23 0.87
C TYR A 263 -25.28 11.83 1.33
N LEU A 264 -24.87 10.95 0.40
CA LEU A 264 -24.43 9.59 0.74
C LEU A 264 -22.92 9.50 1.03
N THR A 265 -22.22 10.64 0.94
CA THR A 265 -20.76 10.73 1.06
C THR A 265 -20.31 11.03 2.49
N THR A 266 -19.03 10.80 2.76
CA THR A 266 -18.41 11.16 4.06
C THR A 266 -18.42 12.67 4.35
N LYS A 267 -18.73 13.54 3.37
CA LYS A 267 -18.88 15.00 3.62
C LYS A 267 -20.15 15.36 4.36
N ASN A 268 -21.16 14.48 4.33
CA ASN A 268 -22.43 14.66 5.02
C ASN A 268 -22.51 13.73 6.24
N ASP A 269 -21.37 13.53 6.92
CA ASP A 269 -21.23 12.74 8.15
C ASP A 269 -21.67 11.26 8.04
N ILE A 270 -21.77 10.73 6.82
CA ILE A 270 -21.98 9.30 6.57
C ILE A 270 -20.63 8.57 6.54
N GLU A 271 -20.13 8.24 7.73
CA GLU A 271 -18.86 7.52 7.94
C GLU A 271 -18.88 6.11 7.32
N SER A 272 -20.03 5.44 7.34
CA SER A 272 -20.24 4.14 6.68
C SER A 272 -21.60 4.09 6.00
N LEU A 273 -21.64 3.48 4.82
CA LEU A 273 -22.91 3.19 4.13
C LEU A 273 -23.80 2.23 4.93
N LEU A 274 -23.24 1.48 5.88
CA LEU A 274 -24.03 0.66 6.79
C LEU A 274 -24.92 1.51 7.70
N GLN A 275 -24.58 2.78 7.97
CA GLN A 275 -25.48 3.68 8.71
C GLN A 275 -26.76 3.93 7.90
N ILE A 276 -26.63 4.14 6.59
CA ILE A 276 -27.76 4.31 5.69
C ILE A 276 -28.58 3.02 5.59
N LEU A 277 -27.93 1.88 5.35
CA LEU A 277 -28.61 0.58 5.26
C LEU A 277 -29.29 0.19 6.60
N GLY A 278 -28.66 0.49 7.72
CA GLY A 278 -29.23 0.28 9.05
C GLY A 278 -30.47 1.16 9.28
N VAL A 279 -30.46 2.43 8.86
CA VAL A 279 -31.65 3.29 8.95
C VAL A 279 -32.79 2.78 8.05
N LEU A 280 -32.47 2.27 6.87
CA LEU A 280 -33.48 1.69 5.97
C LEU A 280 -34.19 0.47 6.56
N SER A 281 -33.63 -0.18 7.59
CA SER A 281 -34.32 -1.26 8.31
C SER A 281 -35.56 -0.81 9.09
N LEU A 282 -35.71 0.48 9.38
CA LEU A 282 -36.82 1.01 10.19
C LEU A 282 -38.14 0.95 9.43
N ASP A 283 -39.23 0.54 10.09
CA ASP A 283 -40.56 0.41 9.49
C ASP A 283 -41.08 1.69 8.81
N LYS A 284 -40.73 2.87 9.35
CA LYS A 284 -41.10 4.16 8.74
C LYS A 284 -40.53 4.36 7.33
N ASN A 285 -39.44 3.66 7.01
CA ASN A 285 -38.77 3.71 5.72
C ASN A 285 -39.27 2.61 4.76
N LYS A 286 -40.25 1.77 5.14
CA LYS A 286 -40.77 0.69 4.27
C LYS A 286 -41.27 1.19 2.90
N ASN A 287 -41.86 2.38 2.86
CA ASN A 287 -42.38 2.97 1.62
C ASN A 287 -41.27 3.49 0.70
N PHE A 288 -40.04 3.65 1.20
CA PHE A 288 -38.89 4.06 0.40
C PHE A 288 -38.58 3.06 -0.73
N PHE A 289 -38.78 1.76 -0.48
CA PHE A 289 -38.55 0.68 -1.45
C PHE A 289 -39.53 0.73 -2.64
N LYS A 290 -40.65 1.45 -2.50
CA LYS A 290 -41.63 1.68 -3.56
C LYS A 290 -41.44 3.02 -4.27
N SER A 291 -40.47 3.82 -3.85
CA SER A 291 -40.18 5.13 -4.44
C SER A 291 -39.59 4.96 -5.84
N GLU A 292 -39.96 5.84 -6.77
CA GLU A 292 -39.33 5.93 -8.09
C GLU A 292 -37.83 6.24 -8.01
N LYS A 293 -37.38 6.84 -6.90
CA LYS A 293 -35.95 7.14 -6.65
C LYS A 293 -35.15 5.91 -6.16
N TYR A 294 -35.81 4.80 -5.81
CA TYR A 294 -35.16 3.64 -5.19
C TYR A 294 -34.05 3.05 -6.06
N SER A 295 -34.31 2.76 -7.34
CA SER A 295 -33.29 2.20 -8.24
C SER A 295 -32.07 3.11 -8.39
N ARG A 296 -32.28 4.43 -8.51
CA ARG A 296 -31.18 5.41 -8.57
C ARG A 296 -30.40 5.45 -7.25
N PHE A 297 -31.08 5.34 -6.12
CA PHE A 297 -30.45 5.28 -4.81
C PHE A 297 -29.61 4.01 -4.62
N CYS A 298 -30.13 2.85 -4.99
CA CYS A 298 -29.41 1.57 -5.00
C CYS A 298 -28.10 1.69 -5.80
N PHE A 299 -28.19 2.31 -6.97
CA PHE A 299 -27.03 2.56 -7.82
C PHE A 299 -26.04 3.54 -7.17
N ALA A 300 -26.51 4.64 -6.59
CA ALA A 300 -25.67 5.62 -5.90
C ALA A 300 -24.90 5.02 -4.71
N LEU A 301 -25.54 4.17 -3.91
CA LEU A 301 -24.86 3.42 -2.85
C LEU A 301 -23.77 2.49 -3.39
N LEU A 302 -24.01 1.84 -4.53
CA LEU A 302 -23.02 0.98 -5.16
C LEU A 302 -21.81 1.78 -5.66
N VAL A 303 -22.04 2.96 -6.25
CA VAL A 303 -20.98 3.89 -6.66
C VAL A 303 -20.13 4.30 -5.46
N GLU A 304 -20.76 4.79 -4.40
CA GLU A 304 -20.06 5.25 -3.20
C GLU A 304 -19.31 4.11 -2.48
N GLY A 305 -19.92 2.92 -2.40
CA GLY A 305 -19.26 1.73 -1.84
C GLY A 305 -18.02 1.33 -2.65
N THR A 306 -18.11 1.43 -3.98
CA THR A 306 -16.99 1.19 -4.89
C THR A 306 -15.87 2.23 -4.73
N ILE A 307 -16.21 3.53 -4.64
CA ILE A 307 -15.24 4.61 -4.39
C ILE A 307 -14.50 4.38 -3.07
N ARG A 308 -15.21 4.07 -1.98
CA ARG A 308 -14.60 3.80 -0.66
C ARG A 308 -13.71 2.56 -0.70
N GLY A 309 -14.15 1.50 -1.38
CA GLY A 309 -13.34 0.29 -1.60
C GLY A 309 -12.05 0.59 -2.38
N CYS A 310 -12.13 1.35 -3.47
CA CYS A 310 -10.97 1.76 -4.26
C CYS A 310 -10.01 2.63 -3.46
N ARG A 311 -10.52 3.57 -2.66
CA ARG A 311 -9.69 4.39 -1.74
C ARG A 311 -8.89 3.53 -0.78
N ARG A 312 -9.52 2.51 -0.19
CA ARG A 312 -8.83 1.61 0.73
C ARG A 312 -7.83 0.71 0.02
N ASN A 313 -8.19 0.18 -1.15
CA ASN A 313 -7.28 -0.61 -1.98
C ASN A 313 -6.03 0.21 -2.39
N LEU A 314 -6.23 1.47 -2.78
CA LEU A 314 -5.15 2.39 -3.12
C LEU A 314 -4.18 2.59 -1.95
N ALA A 315 -4.74 2.83 -0.75
CA ALA A 315 -3.95 2.99 0.47
C ALA A 315 -3.17 1.72 0.85
N SER A 316 -3.77 0.53 0.70
CA SER A 316 -3.07 -0.74 0.97
C SER A 316 -2.00 -1.07 -0.07
N ALA A 317 -2.26 -0.77 -1.35
CA ALA A 317 -1.33 -1.03 -2.44
C ALA A 317 -0.16 -0.04 -2.51
N LYS A 318 -0.22 1.07 -1.76
CA LYS A 318 0.74 2.18 -1.84
C LYS A 318 0.94 2.69 -3.28
N SER A 319 -0.12 2.64 -4.07
CA SER A 319 -0.11 3.00 -5.50
C SER A 319 -0.77 4.36 -5.72
N SER A 320 -0.50 4.99 -6.87
CA SER A 320 -1.19 6.22 -7.29
C SER A 320 -2.47 5.90 -8.07
N VAL A 321 -3.41 6.85 -8.14
CA VAL A 321 -4.65 6.70 -8.92
C VAL A 321 -4.33 6.36 -10.38
N ASP A 322 -3.37 7.05 -10.99
CA ASP A 322 -2.98 6.83 -12.38
C ASP A 322 -2.33 5.47 -12.60
N GLU A 323 -1.50 5.00 -11.66
CA GLU A 323 -0.92 3.67 -11.75
C GLU A 323 -1.99 2.59 -11.64
N MET A 324 -2.92 2.69 -10.67
CA MET A 324 -4.01 1.73 -10.53
C MET A 324 -4.95 1.76 -11.74
N MET A 325 -5.22 2.94 -12.31
CA MET A 325 -6.03 3.10 -13.52
C MET A 325 -5.35 2.47 -14.74
N ARG A 326 -4.07 2.74 -14.97
CA ARG A 326 -3.28 2.12 -16.04
C ARG A 326 -3.23 0.61 -15.89
N ASN A 327 -3.05 0.12 -14.66
CA ASN A 327 -3.09 -1.30 -14.35
C ASN A 327 -4.48 -1.88 -14.67
N ALA A 328 -5.58 -1.22 -14.34
CA ALA A 328 -6.93 -1.67 -14.68
C ALA A 328 -7.14 -1.76 -16.21
N LEU A 329 -6.62 -0.78 -16.95
CA LEU A 329 -6.72 -0.65 -18.41
C LEU A 329 -5.65 -1.44 -19.20
N ASP A 330 -4.75 -2.15 -18.52
CA ASP A 330 -3.62 -2.88 -19.14
C ASP A 330 -2.70 -1.97 -19.97
N MET A 331 -2.46 -0.76 -19.46
CA MET A 331 -1.58 0.25 -20.07
C MET A 331 -0.30 0.43 -19.24
N ASN A 332 0.81 0.77 -19.89
CA ASN A 332 2.08 1.15 -19.26
C ASN A 332 2.84 2.15 -20.14
N SER A 333 4.04 2.58 -19.70
CA SER A 333 4.85 3.57 -20.43
C SER A 333 5.32 3.12 -21.82
N LYS A 334 5.25 1.82 -22.12
CA LYS A 334 5.64 1.21 -23.41
C LYS A 334 4.44 0.83 -24.27
N THR A 335 3.22 1.08 -23.84
CA THR A 335 2.03 0.76 -24.61
C THR A 335 2.01 1.56 -25.92
N ASN A 336 1.85 0.87 -27.04
CA ASN A 336 1.57 1.49 -28.33
C ASN A 336 0.11 1.98 -28.32
N LEU A 337 -0.10 3.29 -28.30
CA LEU A 337 -1.41 3.91 -28.10
C LEU A 337 -2.32 3.80 -29.35
N ASP A 338 -1.73 3.73 -30.55
CA ASP A 338 -2.46 3.64 -31.82
C ASP A 338 -3.13 2.27 -32.02
N THR A 339 -2.51 1.23 -31.47
CA THR A 339 -2.99 -0.16 -31.57
C THR A 339 -3.67 -0.67 -30.31
N TRP A 340 -3.66 0.13 -29.23
CA TRP A 340 -4.25 -0.29 -27.96
C TRP A 340 -5.77 -0.44 -28.09
N LYS A 341 -6.28 -1.57 -27.59
CA LYS A 341 -7.71 -1.86 -27.46
C LYS A 341 -8.01 -2.28 -26.04
N LEU A 342 -9.18 -1.86 -25.53
CA LEU A 342 -9.64 -2.25 -24.21
C LEU A 342 -9.90 -3.75 -24.16
N LYS A 343 -9.14 -4.46 -23.31
CA LYS A 343 -9.31 -5.91 -23.11
C LYS A 343 -10.41 -6.16 -22.08
N MET A 344 -11.66 -6.16 -22.52
CA MET A 344 -12.86 -6.33 -21.67
C MET A 344 -12.73 -7.51 -20.69
N GLY A 345 -12.34 -8.69 -21.16
CA GLY A 345 -12.18 -9.87 -20.29
C GLY A 345 -11.19 -9.68 -19.12
N ARG A 346 -10.10 -8.94 -19.33
CA ARG A 346 -9.11 -8.67 -18.26
C ARG A 346 -9.65 -7.71 -17.22
N ILE A 347 -10.30 -6.62 -17.64
CA ILE A 347 -10.86 -5.63 -16.71
C ILE A 347 -12.08 -6.18 -15.95
N ILE A 348 -12.89 -7.05 -16.59
CA ILE A 348 -13.96 -7.79 -15.92
C ILE A 348 -13.39 -8.69 -14.82
N SER A 349 -12.32 -9.43 -15.12
CA SER A 349 -11.65 -10.27 -14.11
C SER A 349 -11.14 -9.44 -12.92
N LYS A 350 -10.45 -8.32 -13.19
CA LYS A 350 -9.94 -7.41 -12.14
C LYS A 350 -11.06 -6.80 -11.30
N SER A 351 -12.12 -6.31 -11.95
CA SER A 351 -13.27 -5.76 -11.23
C SER A 351 -13.98 -6.84 -10.43
N ASN A 352 -14.19 -8.06 -10.95
CA ASN A 352 -14.78 -9.16 -10.17
C ASN A 352 -13.99 -9.47 -8.89
N VAL A 353 -12.65 -9.52 -8.99
CA VAL A 353 -11.78 -9.69 -7.82
C VAL A 353 -11.95 -8.53 -6.83
N PHE A 354 -11.97 -7.29 -7.33
CA PHE A 354 -12.17 -6.10 -6.49
C PHE A 354 -13.53 -6.11 -5.77
N PHE A 355 -14.63 -6.33 -6.49
CA PHE A 355 -15.99 -6.34 -5.93
C PHE A 355 -16.17 -7.46 -4.89
N PHE A 356 -15.40 -8.55 -5.03
CA PHE A 356 -15.36 -9.63 -4.06
C PHE A 356 -14.49 -9.32 -2.84
N HIS A 357 -13.49 -8.45 -2.91
CA HIS A 357 -12.62 -8.24 -1.76
C HIS A 357 -13.27 -7.30 -0.71
N PRO A 358 -13.29 -7.65 0.59
CA PRO A 358 -13.88 -6.80 1.64
C PRO A 358 -12.91 -5.67 2.04
N PHE A 359 -12.68 -4.71 1.15
CA PHE A 359 -11.84 -3.54 1.46
C PHE A 359 -12.46 -2.66 2.57
N THR A 360 -13.78 -2.60 2.64
CA THR A 360 -14.55 -1.86 3.65
C THR A 360 -15.57 -2.79 4.27
N ASN A 361 -16.27 -2.31 5.30
CA ASN A 361 -17.37 -3.06 5.92
C ASN A 361 -18.69 -3.05 5.13
N CYS A 362 -18.74 -2.28 4.04
CA CYS A 362 -19.85 -2.26 3.11
C CYS A 362 -19.29 -2.41 1.70
N SER A 363 -19.04 -3.66 1.32
CA SER A 363 -18.61 -3.98 -0.05
C SER A 363 -19.78 -3.80 -1.02
N PRO A 364 -19.54 -3.70 -2.33
CA PRO A 364 -20.60 -3.75 -3.33
C PRO A 364 -21.56 -4.94 -3.15
N PHE A 365 -21.03 -6.11 -2.77
CA PHE A 365 -21.82 -7.31 -2.48
C PHE A 365 -22.72 -7.13 -1.25
N THR A 366 -22.20 -6.47 -0.22
CA THR A 366 -22.96 -6.13 0.99
C THR A 366 -24.12 -5.21 0.64
N VAL A 367 -23.92 -4.18 -0.19
CA VAL A 367 -25.00 -3.29 -0.66
C VAL A 367 -26.10 -4.09 -1.37
N MET A 368 -25.73 -4.94 -2.33
CA MET A 368 -26.68 -5.74 -3.11
C MET A 368 -27.47 -6.74 -2.23
N GLY A 369 -26.76 -7.49 -1.37
CA GLY A 369 -27.38 -8.48 -0.50
C GLY A 369 -28.29 -7.85 0.55
N VAL A 370 -27.84 -6.78 1.20
CA VAL A 370 -28.61 -6.10 2.26
C VAL A 370 -29.84 -5.40 1.69
N LEU A 371 -29.75 -4.74 0.54
CA LEU A 371 -30.92 -4.09 -0.07
C LEU A 371 -31.98 -5.12 -0.48
N GLY A 372 -31.57 -6.23 -1.10
CA GLY A 372 -32.50 -7.32 -1.43
C GLY A 372 -33.11 -7.98 -0.19
N PHE A 373 -32.33 -8.15 0.88
CA PHE A 373 -32.84 -8.61 2.18
C PHE A 373 -33.89 -7.64 2.74
N LEU A 374 -33.59 -6.34 2.76
CA LEU A 374 -34.48 -5.31 3.32
C LEU A 374 -35.78 -5.16 2.51
N GLU A 375 -35.71 -5.24 1.19
CA GLU A 375 -36.89 -5.23 0.32
C GLU A 375 -37.83 -6.39 0.69
N ALA A 376 -37.30 -7.61 0.75
CA ALA A 376 -38.06 -8.79 1.15
C ALA A 376 -38.58 -8.71 2.60
N TYR A 377 -37.79 -8.19 3.53
CA TYR A 377 -38.18 -7.99 4.93
C TYR A 377 -39.36 -7.01 5.06
N HIS A 378 -39.31 -5.87 4.36
CA HIS A 378 -40.38 -4.86 4.38
C HIS A 378 -41.64 -5.29 3.62
N GLU A 379 -41.54 -6.29 2.75
CA GLU A 379 -42.69 -7.01 2.18
C GLU A 379 -43.34 -8.00 3.15
N GLY A 380 -42.78 -8.18 4.36
CA GLY A 380 -43.30 -9.07 5.38
C GLY A 380 -42.86 -10.53 5.24
N LYS A 381 -41.84 -10.81 4.41
CA LYS A 381 -41.31 -12.18 4.25
C LYS A 381 -40.58 -12.64 5.51
N THR A 382 -40.77 -13.90 5.83
CA THR A 382 -40.09 -14.62 6.91
C THR A 382 -38.63 -14.90 6.56
N SER A 383 -37.81 -15.26 7.55
CA SER A 383 -36.40 -15.63 7.33
C SER A 383 -36.25 -16.78 6.34
N ALA A 384 -37.11 -17.80 6.43
CA ALA A 384 -37.10 -18.95 5.52
C ALA A 384 -37.41 -18.53 4.06
N GLU A 385 -38.42 -17.69 3.85
CA GLU A 385 -38.77 -17.17 2.53
C GLU A 385 -37.65 -16.31 1.94
N ILE A 386 -37.01 -15.46 2.76
CA ILE A 386 -35.82 -14.71 2.35
C ILE A 386 -34.68 -15.66 1.97
N GLY A 387 -34.45 -16.72 2.75
CA GLY A 387 -33.50 -17.79 2.44
C GLY A 387 -33.72 -18.40 1.06
N GLU A 388 -34.96 -18.74 0.74
CA GLU A 388 -35.32 -19.28 -0.58
C GLU A 388 -35.07 -18.26 -1.71
N LEU A 389 -35.34 -16.97 -1.50
CA LEU A 389 -35.03 -15.93 -2.47
C LEU A 389 -33.53 -15.80 -2.77
N PHE A 390 -32.67 -16.03 -1.77
CA PHE A 390 -31.22 -16.07 -1.96
C PHE A 390 -30.80 -17.35 -2.72
N LEU A 391 -31.27 -18.52 -2.26
CA LEU A 391 -30.92 -19.83 -2.84
C LEU A 391 -31.37 -19.96 -4.31
N ASN A 392 -32.57 -19.49 -4.63
CA ASN A 392 -33.13 -19.48 -5.99
C ASN A 392 -32.61 -18.32 -6.86
N ARG A 393 -31.72 -17.47 -6.32
CA ARG A 393 -31.08 -16.32 -6.98
C ARG A 393 -32.02 -15.18 -7.39
N THR A 394 -33.21 -15.10 -6.80
CA THR A 394 -34.08 -13.92 -6.91
C THR A 394 -33.38 -12.71 -6.28
N ILE A 395 -32.73 -12.90 -5.12
CA ILE A 395 -31.76 -11.95 -4.57
C ILE A 395 -30.37 -12.38 -5.04
N SER A 396 -29.87 -11.74 -6.10
CA SER A 396 -28.54 -12.01 -6.65
C SER A 396 -27.93 -10.79 -7.31
N ALA A 397 -26.61 -10.79 -7.48
CA ALA A 397 -25.91 -9.68 -8.13
C ALA A 397 -26.36 -9.48 -9.58
N LYS A 398 -26.77 -10.56 -10.26
CA LYS A 398 -27.34 -10.47 -11.61
C LYS A 398 -28.69 -9.74 -11.55
N LYS A 399 -29.61 -10.20 -10.71
CA LYS A 399 -30.96 -9.63 -10.63
C LYS A 399 -30.95 -8.17 -10.14
N PHE A 400 -30.09 -7.85 -9.18
CA PHE A 400 -29.86 -6.47 -8.74
C PHE A 400 -29.42 -5.56 -9.90
N LYS A 401 -28.48 -6.05 -10.73
CA LYS A 401 -28.02 -5.28 -11.90
C LYS A 401 -29.14 -5.08 -12.92
N ASP A 402 -29.90 -6.13 -13.20
CA ASP A 402 -31.00 -6.10 -14.16
C ASP A 402 -32.10 -5.11 -13.72
N ASN A 403 -32.36 -5.01 -12.40
CA ASN A 403 -33.43 -4.17 -11.86
C ASN A 403 -33.03 -2.71 -11.61
N HIS A 404 -31.75 -2.43 -11.27
CA HIS A 404 -31.36 -1.11 -10.75
C HIS A 404 -30.25 -0.40 -11.54
N MET A 405 -29.66 -1.01 -12.57
CA MET A 405 -28.63 -0.34 -13.39
C MET A 405 -29.25 0.47 -14.53
N PRO A 406 -28.75 1.67 -14.84
CA PRO A 406 -29.39 2.61 -15.78
C PRO A 406 -29.37 2.19 -17.27
N SER A 407 -28.67 1.12 -17.65
CA SER A 407 -28.34 0.86 -19.07
C SER A 407 -28.62 -0.55 -19.57
N GLY A 408 -29.09 -1.49 -18.73
CA GLY A 408 -29.19 -2.92 -19.08
C GLY A 408 -27.84 -3.61 -19.40
N LYS A 409 -26.77 -2.85 -19.61
CA LYS A 409 -25.39 -3.28 -19.90
C LYS A 409 -24.65 -3.55 -18.59
N SER A 410 -24.96 -4.68 -17.98
CA SER A 410 -24.50 -5.05 -16.63
C SER A 410 -22.97 -5.19 -16.49
N THR A 411 -22.28 -5.51 -17.59
CA THR A 411 -20.81 -5.73 -17.62
C THR A 411 -20.06 -4.41 -17.75
N GLU A 412 -20.44 -3.59 -18.72
CA GLU A 412 -19.92 -2.25 -18.95
C GLU A 412 -20.13 -1.38 -17.71
N THR A 413 -21.31 -1.48 -17.09
CA THR A 413 -21.61 -0.71 -15.87
C THR A 413 -20.69 -1.10 -14.73
N GLN A 414 -20.40 -2.40 -14.55
CA GLN A 414 -19.42 -2.84 -13.56
C GLN A 414 -18.01 -2.30 -13.84
N ILE A 415 -17.58 -2.31 -15.11
CA ILE A 415 -16.27 -1.76 -15.50
C ILE A 415 -16.21 -0.27 -15.22
N ALA A 416 -17.25 0.48 -15.62
CA ALA A 416 -17.34 1.90 -15.37
C ALA A 416 -17.33 2.20 -13.87
N LEU A 417 -18.11 1.47 -13.06
CA LEU A 417 -18.10 1.60 -11.61
C LEU A 417 -16.69 1.42 -11.03
N TYR A 418 -15.96 0.39 -11.47
CA TYR A 418 -14.60 0.14 -11.02
C TYR A 418 -13.64 1.27 -11.40
N LEU A 419 -13.65 1.71 -12.66
CA LEU A 419 -12.78 2.78 -13.15
C LEU A 419 -13.10 4.12 -12.48
N VAL A 420 -14.38 4.47 -12.37
CA VAL A 420 -14.88 5.64 -11.64
C VAL A 420 -14.45 5.58 -10.17
N GLY A 421 -14.58 4.42 -9.54
CA GLY A 421 -14.12 4.17 -8.18
C GLY A 421 -12.63 4.48 -7.99
N ILE A 422 -11.78 4.03 -8.93
CA ILE A 422 -10.35 4.35 -8.92
C ILE A 422 -10.16 5.86 -9.11
N ARG A 423 -10.76 6.45 -10.15
CA ARG A 423 -10.59 7.86 -10.54
C ARG A 423 -10.91 8.83 -9.41
N TYR A 424 -11.98 8.56 -8.67
CA TYR A 424 -12.50 9.44 -7.63
C TYR A 424 -12.20 8.97 -6.20
N SER A 425 -11.38 7.93 -6.04
CA SER A 425 -10.98 7.39 -4.73
C SER A 425 -10.42 8.45 -3.77
N LEU A 426 -9.73 9.47 -4.28
CA LEU A 426 -9.14 10.57 -3.50
C LEU A 426 -9.96 11.87 -3.48
N THR A 427 -11.05 11.94 -4.25
CA THR A 427 -11.88 13.15 -4.38
C THR A 427 -13.28 12.92 -3.79
N PRO A 428 -13.60 13.54 -2.66
CA PRO A 428 -14.80 13.21 -1.89
C PRO A 428 -16.15 13.75 -2.42
N THR A 429 -16.23 14.35 -3.64
CA THR A 429 -17.42 15.13 -4.05
C THR A 429 -17.93 14.97 -5.48
N HIS A 430 -17.63 13.89 -6.17
CA HIS A 430 -18.13 13.75 -7.54
C HIS A 430 -19.46 13.02 -7.60
N VAL A 431 -20.51 13.74 -8.01
CA VAL A 431 -21.73 13.13 -8.54
C VAL A 431 -21.39 12.65 -9.95
N VAL A 432 -21.32 11.34 -10.14
CA VAL A 432 -20.96 10.74 -11.43
C VAL A 432 -22.24 10.32 -12.13
N GLN A 433 -22.48 10.86 -13.31
CA GLN A 433 -23.63 10.49 -14.13
C GLN A 433 -23.28 9.28 -15.01
N PHE A 434 -24.05 8.20 -14.90
CA PHE A 434 -23.86 6.97 -15.69
C PHE A 434 -24.87 6.85 -16.84
N LYS A 435 -25.13 7.97 -17.54
CA LYS A 435 -26.07 8.00 -18.68
C LYS A 435 -25.53 7.20 -19.89
N ASP A 436 -24.24 7.37 -20.20
CA ASP A 436 -23.56 6.67 -21.29
C ASP A 436 -22.28 6.03 -20.75
N VAL A 437 -22.41 4.75 -20.40
CA VAL A 437 -21.37 3.98 -19.72
C VAL A 437 -20.17 3.71 -20.64
N GLU A 438 -20.41 3.50 -21.94
CA GLU A 438 -19.35 3.24 -22.92
C GLU A 438 -18.53 4.51 -23.18
N LYS A 439 -19.19 5.65 -23.36
CA LYS A 439 -18.52 6.94 -23.46
C LYS A 439 -17.73 7.27 -22.20
N LEU A 440 -18.25 6.95 -21.01
CA LEU A 440 -17.52 7.15 -19.76
C LEU A 440 -16.25 6.31 -19.69
N ILE A 441 -16.31 5.03 -20.05
CA ILE A 441 -15.12 4.16 -20.10
C ILE A 441 -14.11 4.69 -21.13
N ALA A 442 -14.58 5.07 -22.32
CA ALA A 442 -13.73 5.63 -23.37
C ALA A 442 -13.03 6.91 -22.89
N THR A 443 -13.76 7.81 -22.24
CA THR A 443 -13.22 9.06 -21.68
C THR A 443 -12.11 8.77 -20.66
N LEU A 444 -12.35 7.85 -19.73
CA LEU A 444 -11.34 7.48 -18.72
C LEU A 444 -10.11 6.81 -19.34
N ALA A 445 -10.30 6.02 -20.41
CA ALA A 445 -9.18 5.44 -21.15
C ALA A 445 -8.37 6.50 -21.90
N ASP A 446 -9.04 7.44 -22.57
CA ASP A 446 -8.39 8.50 -23.33
C ASP A 446 -7.62 9.48 -22.43
N GLU A 447 -8.15 9.80 -21.22
CA GLU A 447 -7.40 10.52 -20.19
C GLU A 447 -6.04 9.86 -19.89
N GLN A 448 -6.02 8.53 -19.79
CA GLN A 448 -4.79 7.77 -19.52
C GLN A 448 -3.86 7.68 -20.74
N LYS A 449 -4.42 7.57 -21.96
CA LYS A 449 -3.62 7.64 -23.19
C LYS A 449 -2.86 8.97 -23.30
N VAL A 450 -3.52 10.09 -23.03
CA VAL A 450 -2.89 11.43 -23.04
C VAL A 450 -1.73 11.49 -22.04
N LYS A 451 -1.93 10.98 -20.81
CA LYS A 451 -0.87 10.93 -19.79
C LYS A 451 0.32 10.06 -20.23
N ILE A 452 0.07 8.92 -20.85
CA ILE A 452 1.12 8.03 -21.36
C ILE A 452 1.87 8.67 -22.54
N ALA A 453 1.15 9.28 -23.49
CA ALA A 453 1.74 9.97 -24.63
C ALA A 453 2.70 11.09 -24.17
N ASN A 454 2.27 11.90 -23.20
CA ASN A 454 3.11 12.94 -22.60
C ASN A 454 4.36 12.36 -21.92
N HIS A 455 4.22 11.23 -21.22
CA HIS A 455 5.35 10.56 -20.60
C HIS A 455 6.32 9.96 -21.63
N GLN A 456 5.82 9.35 -22.70
CA GLN A 456 6.62 8.82 -23.81
C GLN A 456 7.42 9.94 -24.49
N LYS A 457 6.76 11.06 -24.81
CA LYS A 457 7.41 12.26 -25.35
C LYS A 457 8.51 12.78 -24.43
N TYR A 458 8.26 12.83 -23.12
CA TYR A 458 9.28 13.22 -22.13
C TYR A 458 10.49 12.26 -22.15
N LEU A 459 10.26 10.95 -22.21
CA LEU A 459 11.34 9.96 -22.28
C LEU A 459 12.15 10.07 -23.57
N GLU A 460 11.50 10.32 -24.71
CA GLU A 460 12.16 10.56 -25.99
C GLU A 460 13.00 11.83 -25.96
N GLN A 461 12.47 12.92 -25.42
CA GLN A 461 13.22 14.17 -25.22
C GLN A 461 14.42 13.95 -24.30
N ALA A 462 14.25 13.25 -23.19
CA ALA A 462 15.34 12.92 -22.28
C ALA A 462 16.42 12.05 -22.97
N LYS A 463 16.02 11.09 -23.81
CA LYS A 463 16.94 10.26 -24.61
C LYS A 463 17.68 11.10 -25.66
N ALA A 464 16.98 11.98 -26.36
CA ALA A 464 17.56 12.89 -27.35
C ALA A 464 18.57 13.85 -26.70
N GLN A 465 18.21 14.47 -25.56
CA GLN A 465 19.12 15.31 -24.79
C GLN A 465 20.35 14.54 -24.29
N LYS A 466 20.18 13.29 -23.83
CA LYS A 466 21.30 12.44 -23.43
C LYS A 466 22.21 12.13 -24.62
N SER A 467 21.63 11.85 -25.79
CA SER A 467 22.38 11.62 -27.03
C SER A 467 23.16 12.86 -27.47
N LEU A 468 22.52 14.03 -27.49
CA LEU A 468 23.15 15.31 -27.82
C LEU A 468 24.30 15.64 -26.85
N LYS A 469 24.08 15.49 -25.54
CA LYS A 469 25.14 15.66 -24.53
C LYS A 469 26.30 14.69 -24.75
N LYS A 470 26.03 13.45 -25.18
CA LYS A 470 27.07 12.48 -25.53
C LYS A 470 27.83 12.91 -26.80
N ALA A 471 27.14 13.36 -27.84
CA ALA A 471 27.74 13.85 -29.08
C ALA A 471 28.65 15.06 -28.84
N LEU A 472 28.16 16.09 -28.13
CA LEU A 472 28.96 17.26 -27.75
C LEU A 472 30.17 16.90 -26.89
N ARG A 473 30.05 15.87 -26.03
CA ARG A 473 31.19 15.36 -25.26
C ARG A 473 32.22 14.69 -26.17
N LEU A 474 31.78 13.89 -27.14
CA LEU A 474 32.67 13.25 -28.12
C LEU A 474 33.38 14.27 -29.00
N GLU A 475 32.67 15.30 -29.46
CA GLU A 475 33.24 16.41 -30.23
C GLU A 475 34.33 17.14 -29.45
N LYS A 476 34.04 17.55 -28.21
CA LYS A 476 35.05 18.16 -27.32
C LYS A 476 36.22 17.23 -26.99
N ALA A 477 35.98 15.92 -27.02
CA ALA A 477 37.00 14.92 -26.76
C ALA A 477 37.86 14.60 -28.00
N ALA A 478 37.45 15.00 -29.21
CA ALA A 478 38.13 14.65 -30.45
C ALA A 478 39.60 15.11 -30.47
N VAL A 479 39.87 16.33 -29.99
CA VAL A 479 41.24 16.89 -29.86
C VAL A 479 42.12 16.03 -28.93
N PHE A 480 41.54 15.47 -27.88
CA PHE A 480 42.26 14.61 -26.93
C PHE A 480 42.61 13.24 -27.54
N ARG A 481 41.86 12.78 -28.56
CA ARG A 481 42.21 11.57 -29.30
C ARG A 481 43.54 11.72 -30.05
N GLU A 482 43.84 12.92 -30.53
CA GLU A 482 45.07 13.20 -31.26
C GLU A 482 46.28 13.22 -30.32
N TYR A 483 46.15 13.90 -29.18
CA TYR A 483 47.27 14.16 -28.29
C TYR A 483 47.47 13.11 -27.19
N HIS A 484 46.40 12.47 -26.71
CA HIS A 484 46.47 11.56 -25.56
C HIS A 484 46.56 10.08 -25.98
N ARG A 485 47.45 9.76 -26.92
CA ARG A 485 47.58 8.40 -27.47
C ARG A 485 48.25 7.43 -26.51
N SER A 486 49.49 7.74 -26.11
CA SER A 486 50.25 6.93 -25.15
C SER A 486 51.01 7.85 -24.21
N PRO A 487 50.81 7.74 -22.88
CA PRO A 487 51.58 8.55 -21.96
C PRO A 487 53.04 8.06 -21.92
N LYS A 488 53.96 8.99 -21.72
CA LYS A 488 55.35 8.72 -21.36
C LYS A 488 55.40 8.27 -19.90
N LEU A 489 56.13 7.18 -19.66
CA LEU A 489 56.54 6.71 -18.35
C LEU A 489 57.91 7.28 -18.03
N PHE A 490 58.08 7.63 -16.76
CA PHE A 490 59.27 8.31 -16.27
C PHE A 490 60.01 7.41 -15.27
N THR A 491 61.33 7.50 -15.30
CA THR A 491 62.23 6.92 -14.30
C THR A 491 62.52 7.92 -13.18
N GLU A 492 62.97 7.43 -12.02
CA GLU A 492 63.38 8.29 -10.91
C GLU A 492 64.51 9.24 -11.32
N LYS A 493 65.51 8.70 -12.05
CA LYS A 493 66.65 9.47 -12.56
C LYS A 493 66.22 10.59 -13.51
N GLU A 494 65.33 10.33 -14.47
CA GLU A 494 64.80 11.37 -15.36
C GLU A 494 64.08 12.47 -14.57
N VAL A 495 63.24 12.09 -13.60
CA VAL A 495 62.50 13.06 -12.78
C VAL A 495 63.46 13.92 -11.96
N GLU A 496 64.49 13.33 -11.35
CA GLU A 496 65.53 14.06 -10.62
C GLU A 496 66.29 15.03 -11.52
N GLU A 497 66.68 14.61 -12.72
CA GLU A 497 67.37 15.47 -13.69
C GLU A 497 66.51 16.63 -14.15
N MET A 498 65.23 16.38 -14.45
CA MET A 498 64.29 17.42 -14.84
C MET A 498 64.02 18.40 -13.71
N ASN A 499 63.90 17.91 -12.48
CA ASN A 499 63.62 18.72 -11.30
C ASN A 499 64.74 19.71 -10.94
N LYS A 500 66.01 19.40 -11.26
CA LYS A 500 67.14 20.33 -11.08
C LYS A 500 66.95 21.68 -11.75
N MET A 501 66.19 21.71 -12.85
CA MET A 501 65.97 22.92 -13.65
C MET A 501 64.57 23.52 -13.47
N ARG A 502 63.70 22.91 -12.64
CA ARG A 502 62.32 23.38 -12.43
C ARG A 502 62.20 24.27 -11.19
N PRO A 503 61.26 25.22 -11.17
CA PRO A 503 60.90 25.96 -9.96
C PRO A 503 60.46 25.05 -8.81
N GLN A 504 60.63 25.50 -7.57
CA GLN A 504 60.31 24.71 -6.37
C GLN A 504 58.81 24.36 -6.25
N ASP A 505 57.93 25.23 -6.76
CA ASP A 505 56.48 25.05 -6.77
C ASP A 505 55.95 24.25 -7.98
N ASP A 506 56.85 23.87 -8.89
CA ASP A 506 56.55 23.08 -10.10
C ASP A 506 57.44 21.83 -10.22
N GLN A 507 57.79 21.22 -9.08
CA GLN A 507 58.54 19.98 -9.06
C GLN A 507 57.67 18.80 -9.51
N LEU A 508 58.27 17.90 -10.29
CA LEU A 508 57.67 16.64 -10.72
C LEU A 508 57.67 15.62 -9.57
N VAL A 509 56.53 14.95 -9.39
CA VAL A 509 56.39 13.87 -8.40
C VAL A 509 56.02 12.58 -9.13
N LEU A 510 56.91 11.60 -9.06
CA LEU A 510 56.74 10.29 -9.70
C LEU A 510 55.79 9.39 -8.90
N LEU A 511 54.80 8.80 -9.57
CA LEU A 511 53.92 7.79 -9.00
C LEU A 511 54.48 6.38 -9.19
N PRO A 512 54.04 5.40 -8.37
CA PRO A 512 54.41 4.00 -8.54
C PRO A 512 54.10 3.44 -9.93
N SER A 513 53.16 4.02 -10.67
CA SER A 513 52.80 3.61 -12.03
C SER A 513 53.79 4.07 -13.11
N GLY A 514 54.81 4.86 -12.77
CA GLY A 514 55.69 5.53 -13.75
C GLY A 514 55.10 6.81 -14.35
N LEU A 515 53.90 7.23 -13.90
CA LEU A 515 53.26 8.48 -14.32
C LEU A 515 53.51 9.58 -13.29
N LEU A 516 53.22 10.82 -13.64
CA LEU A 516 53.38 11.98 -12.76
C LEU A 516 52.09 12.26 -11.99
N LEU A 517 52.21 12.80 -10.77
CA LEU A 517 51.08 13.01 -9.87
C LEU A 517 50.10 14.09 -10.37
N HIS A 518 50.61 15.25 -10.77
CA HIS A 518 49.79 16.41 -11.17
C HIS A 518 50.06 16.89 -12.59
N HIS A 519 50.99 16.27 -13.31
CA HIS A 519 51.43 16.72 -14.62
C HIS A 519 50.93 15.79 -15.73
N CYS A 520 50.62 16.37 -16.89
CA CYS A 520 50.25 15.56 -18.06
C CYS A 520 51.46 14.81 -18.60
N CYS A 521 51.30 13.50 -18.81
CA CYS A 521 52.35 12.61 -19.29
C CYS A 521 52.28 12.33 -20.80
N TYR A 522 51.35 12.91 -21.54
CA TYR A 522 51.22 12.65 -22.98
C TYR A 522 52.14 13.58 -23.78
N PRO A 523 53.17 13.06 -24.48
CA PRO A 523 54.18 13.90 -25.14
C PRO A 523 53.60 14.83 -26.22
N ASP A 524 52.59 14.35 -26.94
CA ASP A 524 51.93 15.11 -28.00
C ASP A 524 50.91 16.13 -27.45
N CYS A 525 50.68 16.17 -26.14
CA CYS A 525 49.79 17.14 -25.52
C CYS A 525 50.45 18.53 -25.47
N PRO A 526 49.77 19.60 -25.90
CA PRO A 526 50.27 20.97 -25.74
C PRO A 526 50.57 21.35 -24.28
N ASN A 527 50.00 20.62 -23.33
CA ASN A 527 50.23 20.79 -21.89
C ASN A 527 51.09 19.67 -21.30
N PHE A 528 51.93 19.01 -22.10
CA PHE A 528 52.89 18.01 -21.61
C PHE A 528 53.73 18.62 -20.49
N LEU A 529 53.81 17.93 -19.35
CA LEU A 529 54.51 18.39 -18.14
C LEU A 529 53.99 19.69 -17.52
N HIS A 530 52.79 20.16 -17.89
CA HIS A 530 52.12 21.27 -17.20
C HIS A 530 51.53 20.81 -15.87
N ASN A 531 51.66 21.61 -14.81
CA ASN A 531 51.14 21.29 -13.49
C ASN A 531 49.66 21.64 -13.35
N PHE A 532 48.83 20.62 -13.24
CA PHE A 532 47.39 20.76 -13.04
C PHE A 532 46.98 20.67 -11.57
N ALA A 533 47.87 20.81 -10.59
CA ALA A 533 47.50 20.75 -9.18
C ALA A 533 46.56 21.90 -8.79
N THR A 534 45.37 21.57 -8.28
CA THR A 534 44.49 22.56 -7.63
C THR A 534 44.97 22.86 -6.21
N ASP A 535 44.49 23.94 -5.59
CA ASP A 535 44.82 24.26 -4.20
C ASP A 535 44.44 23.13 -3.23
N ASP A 536 43.34 22.44 -3.49
CA ASP A 536 42.94 21.26 -2.73
C ASP A 536 43.90 20.09 -2.94
N ASP A 537 44.37 19.86 -4.18
CA ASP A 537 45.37 18.83 -4.45
C ASP A 537 46.66 19.13 -3.67
N LYS A 538 47.13 20.39 -3.72
CA LYS A 538 48.31 20.87 -2.97
C LYS A 538 48.15 20.68 -1.46
N LYS A 539 46.99 21.02 -0.89
CA LYS A 539 46.69 20.80 0.54
C LYS A 539 46.72 19.32 0.91
N THR A 540 46.12 18.46 0.10
CA THR A 540 46.12 17.01 0.39
C THR A 540 47.51 16.39 0.29
N PHE A 541 48.33 16.89 -0.64
CA PHE A 541 49.72 16.48 -0.76
C PHE A 541 50.54 16.93 0.47
N ALA A 542 50.43 18.21 0.86
CA ALA A 542 51.14 18.77 2.00
C ALA A 542 50.75 18.10 3.34
N ALA A 543 49.47 17.74 3.52
CA ALA A 543 49.00 17.09 4.73
C ALA A 543 49.48 15.63 4.89
N ALA A 544 49.90 14.98 3.81
CA ALA A 544 50.28 13.57 3.82
C ALA A 544 51.33 13.23 2.74
N PRO A 545 52.54 13.80 2.80
CA PRO A 545 53.56 13.67 1.75
C PRO A 545 54.11 12.24 1.60
N ASN A 546 53.83 11.34 2.55
CA ASN A 546 54.30 9.95 2.52
C ASN A 546 53.18 8.93 2.25
N PHE A 547 51.94 9.38 1.97
CA PHE A 547 50.79 8.49 1.77
C PHE A 547 50.11 8.72 0.40
N PRO A 548 50.63 8.11 -0.69
CA PRO A 548 50.11 8.29 -2.05
C PRO A 548 48.62 7.96 -2.21
N SER A 549 48.07 7.08 -1.35
CA SER A 549 46.65 6.73 -1.34
C SER A 549 45.72 7.87 -0.92
N LYS A 550 46.24 8.91 -0.25
CA LYS A 550 45.47 10.08 0.19
C LYS A 550 45.56 11.26 -0.78
N TRP A 551 46.46 11.22 -1.76
CA TRP A 551 46.65 12.29 -2.72
C TRP A 551 45.47 12.39 -3.69
N ARG A 552 44.95 13.60 -3.87
CA ARG A 552 43.95 13.89 -4.91
C ARG A 552 44.64 14.36 -6.18
N ARG A 553 43.93 14.25 -7.31
CA ARG A 553 44.44 14.66 -8.63
C ARG A 553 43.35 15.40 -9.40
N ASN A 554 42.57 16.24 -8.72
CA ASN A 554 41.34 16.81 -9.26
C ASN A 554 41.59 17.63 -10.53
N GLY A 555 42.64 18.47 -10.54
CA GLY A 555 42.92 19.29 -11.72
C GLY A 555 43.47 18.47 -12.89
N LEU A 556 44.38 17.52 -12.64
CA LEU A 556 44.84 16.59 -13.69
C LEU A 556 43.67 15.76 -14.22
N MET A 557 42.79 15.26 -13.35
CA MET A 557 41.59 14.52 -13.77
C MET A 557 40.60 15.38 -14.54
N ARG A 558 40.56 16.70 -14.32
CA ARG A 558 39.78 17.65 -15.12
C ARG A 558 40.39 17.83 -16.50
N HIS A 559 41.72 17.84 -16.62
CA HIS A 559 42.42 17.85 -17.91
C HIS A 559 42.16 16.55 -18.69
N LEU A 560 42.28 15.39 -18.04
CA LEU A 560 42.06 14.06 -18.62
C LEU A 560 40.58 13.64 -18.69
N LYS A 561 39.62 14.55 -18.45
CA LYS A 561 38.19 14.20 -18.35
C LYS A 561 37.60 13.59 -19.62
N TYR A 562 38.26 13.82 -20.76
CA TYR A 562 37.86 13.32 -22.07
C TYR A 562 38.52 11.99 -22.44
N ASP A 563 39.58 11.58 -21.75
CA ASP A 563 40.27 10.33 -22.02
C ASP A 563 39.37 9.12 -21.75
N ASP A 564 38.52 9.20 -20.73
CA ASP A 564 37.51 8.17 -20.46
C ASP A 564 36.45 8.12 -21.59
N VAL A 565 36.23 9.23 -22.31
CA VAL A 565 35.23 9.34 -23.39
C VAL A 565 35.76 8.81 -24.71
N VAL A 566 37.04 9.06 -25.03
CA VAL A 566 37.69 8.54 -26.24
C VAL A 566 38.31 7.15 -26.05
N GLY A 567 38.33 6.65 -24.81
CA GLY A 567 38.92 5.36 -24.49
C GLY A 567 40.45 5.41 -24.48
N ASN A 568 41.07 6.50 -24.00
CA ASN A 568 42.52 6.60 -23.84
C ASN A 568 42.97 6.32 -22.40
N ARG A 569 42.03 6.25 -21.45
CA ARG A 569 42.30 6.01 -20.03
C ARG A 569 41.76 4.68 -19.56
N PHE A 570 42.66 3.86 -19.02
CA PHE A 570 42.36 2.55 -18.49
C PHE A 570 42.79 2.45 -17.04
N LYS A 571 41.83 2.16 -16.18
CA LYS A 571 42.07 2.12 -14.73
C LYS A 571 43.02 0.98 -14.40
N GLY A 572 44.21 1.31 -13.90
CA GLY A 572 45.21 0.33 -13.44
C GLY A 572 46.16 -0.20 -14.52
N PHE A 573 46.04 0.26 -15.78
CA PHE A 573 46.83 -0.27 -16.90
C PHE A 573 48.34 -0.20 -16.65
N HIS A 574 48.85 1.00 -16.37
CA HIS A 574 50.27 1.21 -16.13
C HIS A 574 50.80 0.50 -14.86
N MET A 575 49.96 0.28 -13.85
CA MET A 575 50.34 -0.49 -12.66
C MET A 575 50.48 -1.99 -12.99
N ASN A 576 49.55 -2.55 -13.76
CA ASN A 576 49.63 -3.93 -14.23
C ASN A 576 50.81 -4.11 -15.18
N ALA A 577 51.01 -3.17 -16.11
CA ALA A 577 52.15 -3.17 -17.01
C ALA A 577 53.47 -3.21 -16.22
N LYS A 578 53.64 -2.34 -15.22
CA LYS A 578 54.83 -2.36 -14.37
C LYS A 578 55.03 -3.70 -13.65
N ARG A 579 53.95 -4.32 -13.15
CA ARG A 579 54.01 -5.64 -12.48
C ARG A 579 54.55 -6.74 -13.40
N HIS A 580 54.25 -6.65 -14.70
CA HIS A 580 54.58 -7.66 -15.70
C HIS A 580 55.76 -7.29 -16.61
N ARG A 581 56.43 -6.16 -16.40
CA ARG A 581 57.50 -5.64 -17.27
C ARG A 581 58.70 -6.57 -17.49
N LYS A 582 58.91 -7.57 -16.62
CA LYS A 582 60.00 -8.55 -16.72
C LYS A 582 59.69 -9.70 -17.70
N LEU A 583 58.46 -9.80 -18.18
CA LEU A 583 58.08 -10.79 -19.18
C LEU A 583 58.65 -10.42 -20.56
N LYS A 584 58.89 -11.42 -21.40
CA LYS A 584 59.17 -11.20 -22.84
C LYS A 584 57.97 -10.51 -23.49
N LYS A 585 58.21 -9.68 -24.52
CA LYS A 585 57.20 -8.84 -25.20
C LYS A 585 55.88 -9.59 -25.49
N ASP A 586 55.96 -10.75 -26.15
CA ASP A 586 54.75 -11.53 -26.49
C ASP A 586 53.97 -12.01 -25.25
N ALA A 587 54.69 -12.53 -24.24
CA ALA A 587 54.10 -12.98 -22.99
C ALA A 587 53.51 -11.81 -22.17
N PHE A 588 54.11 -10.63 -22.27
CA PHE A 588 53.59 -9.40 -21.67
C PHE A 588 52.27 -8.99 -22.31
N VAL A 589 52.21 -8.91 -23.65
CA VAL A 589 51.00 -8.52 -24.40
C VAL A 589 49.85 -9.47 -24.08
N GLU A 590 50.08 -10.79 -24.14
CA GLU A 590 49.06 -11.79 -23.82
C GLU A 590 48.57 -11.71 -22.37
N THR A 591 49.49 -11.49 -21.42
CA THR A 591 49.12 -11.29 -20.00
C THR A 591 48.26 -10.03 -19.82
N MET A 592 48.60 -8.94 -20.51
CA MET A 592 47.83 -7.70 -20.47
C MET A 592 46.44 -7.88 -21.11
N LYS A 593 46.32 -8.60 -22.24
CA LYS A 593 45.01 -8.97 -22.82
C LYS A 593 44.13 -9.70 -21.81
N GLY A 594 44.70 -10.69 -21.11
CA GLY A 594 43.99 -11.43 -20.06
C GLY A 594 43.45 -10.50 -18.96
N CYS A 595 44.28 -9.57 -18.48
CA CYS A 595 43.88 -8.59 -17.45
C CYS A 595 42.72 -7.66 -17.88
N TYR A 596 42.54 -7.46 -19.19
CA TYR A 596 41.61 -6.51 -19.77
C TYR A 596 40.54 -7.14 -20.67
N SER A 597 40.38 -8.47 -20.62
CA SER A 597 39.47 -9.28 -21.45
C SER A 597 38.00 -8.82 -21.44
N ASN A 598 37.52 -8.29 -20.30
CA ASN A 598 36.14 -7.77 -20.15
C ASN A 598 36.01 -6.25 -20.35
N SER A 599 37.09 -5.57 -20.76
CA SER A 599 37.10 -4.13 -20.97
C SER A 599 36.93 -3.78 -22.44
N GLN A 600 36.38 -2.60 -22.73
CA GLN A 600 36.24 -2.09 -24.10
C GLN A 600 37.59 -1.96 -24.85
N LEU A 601 38.69 -2.02 -24.11
CA LEU A 601 40.05 -1.88 -24.61
C LEU A 601 40.51 -3.08 -25.45
N ASN A 602 40.14 -4.30 -25.07
CA ASN A 602 40.52 -5.51 -25.81
C ASN A 602 39.88 -5.56 -27.21
N ASN A 603 38.89 -4.70 -27.46
CA ASN A 603 38.21 -4.56 -28.75
C ASN A 603 38.75 -3.39 -29.59
N THR A 604 39.78 -2.68 -29.12
CA THR A 604 40.44 -1.62 -29.90
C THR A 604 41.55 -2.24 -30.76
N THR A 605 41.65 -1.80 -32.02
CA THR A 605 42.70 -2.25 -32.94
C THR A 605 44.11 -1.88 -32.49
N ASP A 606 44.25 -0.99 -31.51
CA ASP A 606 45.51 -0.43 -31.05
C ASP A 606 45.96 -0.97 -29.67
N PHE A 607 45.25 -1.93 -29.07
CA PHE A 607 45.60 -2.44 -27.73
C PHE A 607 47.01 -3.06 -27.69
N ASP A 608 47.32 -3.90 -28.67
CA ASP A 608 48.61 -4.58 -28.76
C ASP A 608 49.71 -3.54 -28.91
N LYS A 609 49.55 -2.60 -29.84
CA LYS A 609 50.45 -1.46 -30.03
C LYS A 609 50.67 -0.65 -28.74
N HIS A 610 49.62 -0.41 -27.96
CA HIS A 610 49.75 0.30 -26.68
C HIS A 610 50.52 -0.52 -25.64
N CYS A 611 50.30 -1.85 -25.59
CA CYS A 611 51.08 -2.75 -24.76
C CYS A 611 52.55 -2.77 -25.18
N GLU A 612 52.84 -2.80 -26.48
CA GLU A 612 54.21 -2.75 -27.02
C GLU A 612 54.92 -1.46 -26.61
N ILE A 613 54.29 -0.31 -26.85
CA ILE A 613 54.84 1.01 -26.48
C ILE A 613 55.14 1.08 -24.98
N VAL A 614 54.24 0.59 -24.13
CA VAL A 614 54.44 0.62 -22.68
C VAL A 614 55.49 -0.40 -22.23
N TRP A 615 55.57 -1.57 -22.86
CA TRP A 615 56.62 -2.55 -22.59
C TRP A 615 58.00 -1.99 -22.92
N GLU A 616 58.13 -1.37 -24.10
CA GLU A 616 59.37 -0.72 -24.57
C GLU A 616 59.81 0.42 -23.64
N GLN A 617 58.88 1.22 -23.12
CA GLN A 617 59.19 2.26 -22.14
C GLN A 617 59.65 1.73 -20.77
N TRP A 618 59.39 0.47 -20.45
CA TRP A 618 59.81 -0.15 -19.19
C TRP A 618 61.13 -0.93 -19.28
N GLN A 619 61.57 -1.30 -20.49
CA GLN A 619 62.88 -1.90 -20.72
C GLN A 619 63.95 -0.82 -20.61
#